data_AF-A0A7Y5K867-F1
#
_entry.id   AF-A0A7Y5K867-F1
#
_cell.length_a   1.000
_cell.length_b   1.000
_cell.length_c   1.000
_cell.angle_alpha   90.00
_cell.angle_beta   90.00
_cell.angle_gamma   90.00
#
_symmetry.space_group_name_H-M   'P 1'
#
loop_
_entity.id
_entity.type
_entity.pdbx_description
1 polymer ?
#
loop_
_entity_poly.entity_id
_entity_poly.type
_entity_poly.pdbx_seq_one_letter_code
_entity_poly.pdbx_strand_id
1 'polypeptide(L)'
;MRKPTVDDDTKFTTVGSIGMTISNFGTIGDGFATQSPEDQPSCEYPKGSGIEHMFVGGLWVGGRRDDGTVLVTTGAKDIPSLRDVAAGFEFTNTADPNDLVRHRSSLIENPFYDPAAISHQDFIADFTDSNVVVPGTTIQIPQHTPIGLAVHLESYAWDFPFADAFVILNYTIKNVGGKNLSDIYVSLWADLVVRNTNITPPRVGSPFYQHKSDGYVDSLRMVYTFDYDGDPGFTDRGLYAAMKHLGATPQANDSSYRVRSSYNAWLFRDASDPLLFSPQTDIENYEKQRVPLDPQTIATRIKGQKGNFMTMLTTGPFKQLAPDSSINVVFAVICASKFGEDANFRDTEQSKQNLYTNAFWAQTAYNGEDRNGNNKLDPGEDIDRDGKLDRYVLPTPPTMPRVKIVPADREAAIYWDRSAEESVDFISGKKDFEGYR
;
A
#
# COMPACT_ATOMS: atom_id res chain seq x y z
N MET A 1 8.13 -6.29 -34.31
CA MET A 1 8.54 -5.82 -32.98
C MET A 1 7.52 -4.79 -32.53
N ARG A 2 6.53 -5.21 -31.73
CA ARG A 2 5.63 -4.26 -31.05
C ARG A 2 6.46 -3.65 -29.93
N LYS A 3 6.55 -2.31 -29.87
CA LYS A 3 6.96 -1.66 -28.64
C LYS A 3 5.81 -1.87 -27.65
N PRO A 4 5.99 -2.66 -26.57
CA PRO A 4 5.05 -2.65 -25.46
C PRO A 4 5.24 -1.30 -24.73
N THR A 5 4.27 -0.97 -23.90
CA THR A 5 4.11 0.30 -23.19
C THR A 5 5.37 0.78 -22.49
N VAL A 6 5.50 2.10 -22.41
CA VAL A 6 6.52 2.77 -21.60
C VAL A 6 6.27 2.43 -20.13
N ASP A 7 5.00 2.40 -19.74
CA ASP A 7 4.49 1.97 -18.45
C ASP A 7 4.59 0.44 -18.23
N ASP A 8 5.00 0.04 -17.02
CA ASP A 8 5.04 -1.33 -16.53
C ASP A 8 4.17 -1.48 -15.28
N ASP A 9 3.09 -2.23 -15.43
CA ASP A 9 2.19 -2.70 -14.38
C ASP A 9 2.17 -4.22 -14.31
N THR A 10 3.11 -4.94 -14.92
CA THR A 10 3.09 -6.41 -15.02
C THR A 10 3.45 -7.15 -13.73
N LYS A 11 3.78 -6.41 -12.66
CA LYS A 11 4.23 -6.96 -11.38
C LYS A 11 3.13 -6.85 -10.33
N PHE A 12 2.94 -7.95 -9.62
CA PHE A 12 2.03 -8.04 -8.50
C PHE A 12 2.57 -8.99 -7.45
N THR A 13 2.13 -8.80 -6.20
CA THR A 13 2.63 -9.63 -5.10
C THR A 13 2.19 -11.08 -5.27
N THR A 14 3.16 -11.98 -5.28
CA THR A 14 2.98 -13.43 -5.34
C THR A 14 3.39 -14.12 -4.04
N VAL A 15 4.04 -13.40 -3.13
CA VAL A 15 4.35 -13.81 -1.76
C VAL A 15 3.23 -13.39 -0.80
N GLY A 16 3.00 -14.17 0.26
CA GLY A 16 1.93 -13.91 1.23
C GLY A 16 0.52 -14.22 0.70
N SER A 17 -0.49 -13.70 1.39
CA SER A 17 -1.91 -13.94 1.14
C SER A 17 -2.60 -12.83 0.34
N ILE A 18 -1.90 -11.74 0.01
CA ILE A 18 -2.41 -10.64 -0.83
C ILE A 18 -1.76 -10.71 -2.21
N GLY A 19 -2.57 -10.66 -3.26
CA GLY A 19 -2.12 -10.33 -4.62
C GLY A 19 -2.40 -8.86 -4.93
N MET A 20 -1.39 -8.01 -5.06
CA MET A 20 -1.57 -6.58 -5.34
C MET A 20 -0.61 -6.12 -6.43
N THR A 21 -1.15 -5.52 -7.48
CA THR A 21 -0.39 -4.92 -8.58
C THR A 21 0.34 -3.66 -8.14
N ILE A 22 1.59 -3.52 -8.56
CA ILE A 22 2.42 -2.32 -8.39
C ILE A 22 2.87 -1.84 -9.78
N SER A 23 2.68 -0.56 -10.08
CA SER A 23 3.17 0.03 -11.32
C SER A 23 4.39 0.93 -11.11
N ASN A 24 5.12 1.17 -12.19
CA ASN A 24 6.16 2.20 -12.24
C ASN A 24 5.64 3.57 -12.68
N PHE A 25 4.33 3.83 -12.60
CA PHE A 25 3.73 5.13 -12.90
C PHE A 25 2.80 5.60 -11.79
N GLY A 26 3.03 5.12 -10.55
CA GLY A 26 2.43 5.68 -9.35
C GLY A 26 1.04 5.16 -8.97
N THR A 27 0.57 4.09 -9.64
CA THR A 27 -0.65 3.37 -9.26
C THR A 27 -0.35 2.08 -8.49
N ILE A 28 -1.31 1.69 -7.65
CA ILE A 28 -1.41 0.35 -7.07
C ILE A 28 -2.77 -0.23 -7.46
N GLY A 29 -2.82 -1.54 -7.68
CA GLY A 29 -3.98 -2.20 -8.28
C GLY A 29 -4.02 -2.05 -9.80
N ASP A 30 -4.81 -2.91 -10.45
CA ASP A 30 -4.87 -3.06 -11.92
C ASP A 30 -6.13 -2.42 -12.54
N GLY A 31 -7.04 -1.91 -11.71
CA GLY A 31 -8.34 -1.38 -12.15
C GLY A 31 -9.22 -2.37 -12.89
N PHE A 32 -9.06 -3.67 -12.64
CA PHE A 32 -9.79 -4.75 -13.32
C PHE A 32 -9.74 -4.65 -14.84
N ALA A 33 -8.64 -4.10 -15.38
CA ALA A 33 -8.47 -3.78 -16.79
C ALA A 33 -8.33 -5.06 -17.63
N THR A 34 -7.69 -6.08 -17.07
CA THR A 34 -7.64 -7.43 -17.64
C THR A 34 -8.54 -8.32 -16.79
N GLN A 35 -9.39 -9.12 -17.43
CA GLN A 35 -10.26 -10.09 -16.74
C GLN A 35 -9.95 -11.48 -17.29
N SER A 36 -9.95 -12.49 -16.42
CA SER A 36 -9.79 -13.94 -16.69
C SER A 36 -9.85 -14.37 -18.18
N PRO A 37 -8.89 -15.21 -18.67
CA PRO A 37 -8.23 -16.28 -17.90
C PRO A 37 -6.82 -15.96 -17.37
N GLU A 38 -6.25 -14.82 -17.73
CA GLU A 38 -5.05 -14.27 -17.08
C GLU A 38 -5.52 -13.03 -16.32
N ASP A 39 -5.81 -13.19 -15.03
CA ASP A 39 -6.27 -12.10 -14.17
C ASP A 39 -5.10 -11.60 -13.33
N GLN A 40 -4.84 -10.30 -13.39
CA GLN A 40 -3.82 -9.67 -12.59
C GLN A 40 -4.50 -9.07 -11.36
N PRO A 41 -4.11 -9.46 -10.13
CA PRO A 41 -4.89 -9.09 -8.97
C PRO A 41 -4.70 -7.60 -8.64
N SER A 42 -5.80 -6.92 -8.33
CA SER A 42 -5.74 -5.52 -7.94
C SER A 42 -5.37 -5.39 -6.46
N CYS A 43 -6.04 -6.16 -5.61
CA CYS A 43 -5.75 -6.42 -4.21
C CYS A 43 -6.55 -7.66 -3.81
N GLU A 44 -6.21 -8.82 -4.36
CA GLU A 44 -6.93 -10.05 -4.14
C GLU A 44 -6.57 -10.64 -2.76
N TYR A 45 -7.58 -10.93 -1.95
CA TYR A 45 -7.39 -11.59 -0.65
C TYR A 45 -8.59 -12.49 -0.26
N PRO A 46 -8.34 -13.72 0.21
CA PRO A 46 -7.09 -14.45 0.10
C PRO A 46 -6.73 -14.66 -1.38
N LYS A 47 -5.46 -14.52 -1.73
CA LYS A 47 -4.96 -14.72 -3.09
C LYS A 47 -5.48 -16.04 -3.69
N GLY A 48 -6.03 -15.98 -4.91
CA GLY A 48 -6.72 -17.06 -5.62
C GLY A 48 -8.23 -17.21 -5.31
N SER A 49 -8.84 -16.36 -4.49
CA SER A 49 -10.28 -16.42 -4.18
C SER A 49 -11.19 -15.74 -5.21
N GLY A 50 -10.63 -14.91 -6.09
CA GLY A 50 -11.33 -13.96 -6.94
C GLY A 50 -12.00 -12.82 -6.16
N ILE A 51 -11.59 -12.57 -4.91
CA ILE A 51 -12.18 -11.51 -4.07
C ILE A 51 -11.20 -10.34 -4.00
N GLU A 52 -11.58 -9.27 -4.68
CA GLU A 52 -10.78 -8.06 -4.85
C GLU A 52 -11.10 -7.02 -3.78
N HIS A 53 -10.06 -6.35 -3.31
CA HIS A 53 -10.13 -5.38 -2.20
C HIS A 53 -9.84 -3.93 -2.61
N MET A 54 -9.47 -3.71 -3.88
CA MET A 54 -9.14 -2.41 -4.43
C MET A 54 -9.46 -2.40 -5.92
N PHE A 55 -9.99 -1.29 -6.42
CA PHE A 55 -10.04 -1.04 -7.86
C PHE A 55 -8.69 -0.46 -8.31
N VAL A 56 -8.36 0.72 -7.80
CA VAL A 56 -7.05 1.37 -8.01
C VAL A 56 -6.76 2.31 -6.84
N GLY A 57 -5.48 2.49 -6.55
CA GLY A 57 -4.99 3.51 -5.62
C GLY A 57 -3.74 4.18 -6.14
N GLY A 58 -3.28 5.21 -5.42
CA GLY A 58 -2.09 5.96 -5.80
C GLY A 58 -1.67 7.00 -4.78
N LEU A 59 -0.43 7.46 -4.90
CA LEU A 59 0.13 8.50 -4.06
C LEU A 59 -0.45 9.87 -4.44
N TRP A 60 -0.81 10.69 -3.45
CA TRP A 60 -1.11 12.11 -3.65
C TRP A 60 -0.11 12.95 -2.86
N VAL A 61 0.48 13.97 -3.50
CA VAL A 61 1.39 14.90 -2.84
C VAL A 61 0.98 16.33 -3.16
N GLY A 62 0.55 17.05 -2.12
CA GLY A 62 0.16 18.45 -2.21
C GLY A 62 1.11 19.35 -1.46
N GLY A 63 1.34 20.57 -1.96
CA GLY A 63 2.22 21.54 -1.33
C GLY A 63 2.02 22.96 -1.84
N ARG A 64 2.61 23.92 -1.14
CA ARG A 64 2.64 25.34 -1.53
C ARG A 64 4.03 25.70 -2.03
N ARG A 65 4.12 26.36 -3.19
CA ARG A 65 5.36 27.00 -3.65
C ARG A 65 5.59 28.32 -2.91
N ASP A 66 6.83 28.81 -2.97
CA ASP A 66 7.23 30.10 -2.35
C ASP A 66 6.41 31.31 -2.85
N ASP A 67 5.81 31.24 -4.04
CA ASP A 67 4.93 32.27 -4.60
C ASP A 67 3.46 32.16 -4.14
N GLY A 68 3.15 31.20 -3.28
CA GLY A 68 1.81 30.93 -2.75
C GLY A 68 0.97 29.97 -3.60
N THR A 69 1.46 29.53 -4.76
CA THR A 69 0.75 28.57 -5.62
C THR A 69 0.57 27.25 -4.89
N VAL A 70 -0.67 26.77 -4.80
CA VAL A 70 -1.01 25.43 -4.31
C VAL A 70 -1.02 24.50 -5.52
N LEU A 71 -0.31 23.39 -5.43
CA LEU A 71 -0.33 22.32 -6.42
C LEU A 71 -0.51 20.99 -5.71
N VAL A 72 -1.19 20.06 -6.39
CA VAL A 72 -1.29 18.66 -5.95
C VAL A 72 -0.99 17.78 -7.14
N THR A 73 -0.09 16.83 -6.97
CA THR A 73 0.04 15.73 -7.94
C THR A 73 -0.58 14.45 -7.41
N THR A 74 -1.16 13.66 -8.32
CA THR A 74 -2.01 12.51 -8.03
C THR A 74 -1.61 11.31 -8.89
N GLY A 75 -1.48 10.14 -8.26
CA GLY A 75 -1.21 8.88 -8.95
C GLY A 75 -2.48 8.15 -9.40
N ALA A 76 -3.61 8.39 -8.74
CA ALA A 76 -4.90 7.86 -9.15
C ALA A 76 -6.05 8.75 -8.66
N LYS A 77 -7.18 8.69 -9.37
CA LYS A 77 -8.37 9.48 -9.05
C LYS A 77 -9.65 8.72 -9.45
N ASP A 78 -10.80 9.18 -8.95
CA ASP A 78 -12.10 8.54 -9.16
C ASP A 78 -12.53 8.56 -10.64
N ILE A 79 -12.27 7.45 -11.33
CA ILE A 79 -12.54 7.26 -12.76
C ILE A 79 -13.47 6.05 -12.98
N PRO A 80 -14.40 6.09 -13.96
CA PRO A 80 -15.32 4.97 -14.21
C PRO A 80 -14.64 3.72 -14.78
N SER A 81 -13.44 3.85 -15.34
CA SER A 81 -12.64 2.76 -15.91
C SER A 81 -11.19 3.23 -16.05
N LEU A 82 -10.20 2.40 -15.75
CA LEU A 82 -8.80 2.73 -16.08
C LEU A 82 -8.60 2.83 -17.59
N ARG A 83 -7.70 3.73 -17.99
CA ARG A 83 -7.34 4.05 -19.38
C ARG A 83 -5.89 4.51 -19.40
N ASP A 84 -5.23 4.34 -20.54
CA ASP A 84 -3.81 4.66 -20.73
C ASP A 84 -3.42 6.08 -20.30
N VAL A 85 -4.30 7.09 -20.50
CA VAL A 85 -4.05 8.48 -20.08
C VAL A 85 -5.34 9.15 -19.62
N ALA A 86 -5.35 9.72 -18.40
CA ALA A 86 -6.48 10.43 -17.83
C ALA A 86 -6.05 11.55 -16.86
N ALA A 87 -6.93 12.53 -16.62
CA ALA A 87 -6.71 13.52 -15.57
C ALA A 87 -6.70 12.85 -14.19
N GLY A 88 -5.79 13.26 -13.31
CA GLY A 88 -5.61 12.65 -12.00
C GLY A 88 -4.68 11.42 -11.96
N PHE A 89 -3.99 11.14 -13.06
CA PHE A 89 -2.97 10.11 -13.22
C PHE A 89 -1.73 10.78 -13.83
N GLU A 90 -0.91 11.39 -12.98
CA GLU A 90 0.05 12.41 -13.39
C GLU A 90 1.51 11.97 -13.29
N PHE A 91 1.76 10.87 -12.59
CA PHE A 91 3.07 10.25 -12.54
C PHE A 91 3.34 9.45 -13.82
N THR A 92 4.59 9.49 -14.27
CA THR A 92 5.08 8.78 -15.45
C THR A 92 6.50 8.26 -15.17
N ASN A 93 6.90 7.22 -15.89
CA ASN A 93 8.29 6.76 -15.95
C ASN A 93 8.99 7.26 -17.22
N THR A 94 10.23 6.83 -17.47
CA THR A 94 11.00 7.25 -18.64
C THR A 94 10.65 6.44 -19.89
N ALA A 95 10.94 6.98 -21.08
CA ALA A 95 10.75 6.26 -22.35
C ALA A 95 11.73 5.09 -22.59
N ASP A 96 12.58 4.77 -21.61
CA ASP A 96 13.53 3.65 -21.70
C ASP A 96 12.77 2.33 -21.50
N PRO A 97 12.86 1.37 -22.43
CA PRO A 97 12.20 0.07 -22.27
C PRO A 97 12.72 -0.79 -21.11
N ASN A 98 13.81 -0.38 -20.44
CA ASN A 98 14.32 -1.04 -19.23
C ASN A 98 13.88 -0.34 -17.94
N ASP A 99 13.11 0.75 -18.05
CA ASP A 99 12.43 1.37 -16.92
C ASP A 99 11.19 0.54 -16.58
N LEU A 100 11.43 -0.53 -15.81
CA LEU A 100 10.46 -1.55 -15.43
C LEU A 100 10.41 -1.66 -13.91
N VAL A 101 9.31 -2.20 -13.38
CA VAL A 101 9.20 -2.56 -11.98
C VAL A 101 10.19 -3.70 -11.69
N ARG A 102 11.20 -3.40 -10.87
CA ARG A 102 12.23 -4.37 -10.50
C ARG A 102 11.74 -5.26 -9.38
N HIS A 103 12.18 -6.52 -9.38
CA HIS A 103 11.84 -7.52 -8.36
C HIS A 103 13.11 -8.00 -7.67
N ARG A 104 13.12 -7.98 -6.34
CA ARG A 104 14.15 -8.63 -5.52
C ARG A 104 13.50 -9.54 -4.48
N SER A 105 14.26 -10.48 -3.95
CA SER A 105 13.81 -11.36 -2.86
C SER A 105 14.95 -11.63 -1.88
N SER A 106 14.63 -11.68 -0.59
CA SER A 106 15.61 -12.09 0.44
C SER A 106 15.74 -13.62 0.57
N LEU A 107 14.89 -14.40 -0.13
CA LEU A 107 14.93 -15.86 -0.14
C LEU A 107 16.04 -16.36 -1.07
N ILE A 108 17.00 -17.11 -0.52
CA ILE A 108 18.24 -17.54 -1.21
C ILE A 108 17.94 -18.41 -2.44
N GLU A 109 16.88 -19.20 -2.40
CA GLU A 109 16.43 -20.09 -3.46
C GLU A 109 15.59 -19.40 -4.54
N ASN A 110 15.21 -18.13 -4.35
CA ASN A 110 14.42 -17.38 -5.30
C ASN A 110 15.30 -16.93 -6.49
N PRO A 111 14.84 -17.04 -7.75
CA PRO A 111 15.59 -16.57 -8.91
C PRO A 111 15.89 -15.06 -8.91
N PHE A 112 15.16 -14.28 -8.10
CA PHE A 112 15.36 -12.85 -7.88
C PHE A 112 16.10 -12.55 -6.57
N TYR A 113 16.82 -13.53 -6.01
CA TYR A 113 17.59 -13.34 -4.79
C TYR A 113 18.55 -12.14 -4.92
N ASP A 114 18.45 -11.21 -3.98
CA ASP A 114 19.35 -10.07 -3.84
C ASP A 114 19.68 -9.89 -2.36
N PRO A 115 20.96 -9.85 -1.96
CA PRO A 115 21.33 -9.62 -0.56
C PRO A 115 20.91 -8.25 -0.03
N ALA A 116 20.55 -7.30 -0.89
CA ALA A 116 19.98 -6.01 -0.51
C ALA A 116 18.44 -6.02 -0.43
N ALA A 117 17.79 -7.16 -0.67
CA ALA A 117 16.35 -7.29 -0.51
C ALA A 117 15.95 -7.25 0.97
N ILE A 118 14.86 -6.56 1.26
CA ILE A 118 14.33 -6.37 2.61
C ILE A 118 13.34 -7.49 2.99
N SER A 119 12.52 -7.91 2.04
CA SER A 119 11.44 -8.87 2.25
C SER A 119 11.52 -10.05 1.28
N HIS A 120 10.64 -11.02 1.47
CA HIS A 120 10.59 -12.20 0.61
C HIS A 120 10.20 -11.84 -0.83
N GLN A 121 9.56 -10.68 -1.03
CA GLN A 121 9.37 -10.07 -2.33
C GLN A 121 9.34 -8.54 -2.21
N ASP A 122 10.34 -7.91 -2.81
CA ASP A 122 10.41 -6.47 -2.98
C ASP A 122 10.03 -6.11 -4.42
N PHE A 123 9.23 -5.06 -4.59
CA PHE A 123 9.15 -4.35 -5.88
C PHE A 123 9.71 -2.95 -5.75
N ILE A 124 10.39 -2.49 -6.80
CA ILE A 124 11.02 -1.18 -6.85
C ILE A 124 10.57 -0.48 -8.13
N ALA A 125 10.10 0.75 -7.97
CA ALA A 125 9.62 1.55 -9.08
C ALA A 125 10.01 3.03 -8.90
N ASP A 126 10.40 3.68 -9.99
CA ASP A 126 10.78 5.09 -10.04
C ASP A 126 9.85 5.83 -10.99
N PHE A 127 9.26 6.94 -10.54
CA PHE A 127 8.35 7.75 -11.35
C PHE A 127 8.39 9.23 -10.99
N THR A 128 7.88 10.08 -11.88
CA THR A 128 7.87 11.54 -11.72
C THR A 128 6.62 12.17 -12.30
N ASP A 129 6.17 13.26 -11.67
CA ASP A 129 5.13 14.13 -12.22
C ASP A 129 5.72 15.25 -13.11
N SER A 130 7.03 15.25 -13.39
CA SER A 130 7.68 16.37 -14.10
C SER A 130 7.31 16.47 -15.57
N ASN A 131 6.78 15.40 -16.16
CA ASN A 131 6.41 15.35 -17.57
C ASN A 131 5.00 15.94 -17.78
N VAL A 132 4.78 16.63 -18.90
CA VAL A 132 3.44 17.08 -19.35
C VAL A 132 2.95 16.31 -20.58
N VAL A 133 3.81 15.46 -21.12
CA VAL A 133 3.57 14.54 -22.24
C VAL A 133 4.05 13.18 -21.81
N VAL A 134 3.27 12.13 -22.06
CA VAL A 134 3.68 10.75 -21.76
C VAL A 134 4.98 10.45 -22.52
N PRO A 135 6.08 10.13 -21.82
CA PRO A 135 7.38 9.94 -22.46
C PRO A 135 7.34 8.93 -23.61
N GLY A 136 8.09 9.19 -24.68
CA GLY A 136 8.09 8.34 -25.88
C GLY A 136 6.87 8.50 -26.79
N THR A 137 5.91 9.36 -26.42
CA THR A 137 4.70 9.63 -27.22
C THR A 137 4.52 11.13 -27.50
N THR A 138 3.38 11.49 -28.10
CA THR A 138 2.93 12.88 -28.25
C THR A 138 1.65 13.18 -27.45
N ILE A 139 1.25 12.27 -26.55
CA ILE A 139 -0.01 12.36 -25.80
C ILE A 139 0.19 13.28 -24.59
N GLN A 140 -0.57 14.37 -24.53
CA GLN A 140 -0.55 15.31 -23.40
C GLN A 140 -1.23 14.69 -22.18
N ILE A 141 -0.68 14.95 -21.00
CA ILE A 141 -1.29 14.54 -19.72
C ILE A 141 -2.38 15.58 -19.38
N PRO A 142 -3.67 15.20 -19.34
CA PRO A 142 -4.76 16.16 -19.17
C PRO A 142 -4.73 16.80 -17.78
N GLN A 143 -4.95 18.12 -17.72
CA GLN A 143 -5.12 18.89 -16.49
C GLN A 143 -3.94 18.84 -15.51
N HIS A 144 -2.76 18.47 -16.00
CA HIS A 144 -1.56 18.33 -15.18
C HIS A 144 -0.71 19.59 -15.15
N THR A 145 -0.42 20.08 -13.95
CA THR A 145 0.60 21.10 -13.71
C THR A 145 1.65 20.52 -12.76
N PRO A 146 2.85 20.15 -13.26
CA PRO A 146 3.87 19.53 -12.42
C PRO A 146 4.17 20.34 -11.16
N ILE A 147 4.11 19.68 -10.01
CA ILE A 147 4.66 20.20 -8.76
C ILE A 147 6.19 20.04 -8.75
N GLY A 148 6.72 19.01 -9.41
CA GLY A 148 8.16 18.80 -9.65
C GLY A 148 8.79 17.82 -8.66
N LEU A 149 8.26 16.61 -8.60
CA LEU A 149 8.65 15.53 -7.71
C LEU A 149 9.15 14.31 -8.48
N ALA A 150 10.19 13.67 -7.95
CA ALA A 150 10.58 12.31 -8.31
C ALA A 150 10.29 11.42 -7.11
N VAL A 151 9.73 10.24 -7.36
CA VAL A 151 9.29 9.29 -6.34
C VAL A 151 9.99 7.97 -6.60
N HIS A 152 10.59 7.45 -5.54
CA HIS A 152 11.09 6.09 -5.46
C HIS A 152 10.17 5.30 -4.55
N LEU A 153 9.53 4.27 -5.08
CA LEU A 153 8.66 3.35 -4.35
C LEU A 153 9.37 2.01 -4.17
N GLU A 154 9.45 1.55 -2.92
CA GLU A 154 9.75 0.15 -2.61
C GLU A 154 8.55 -0.48 -1.90
N SER A 155 8.06 -1.62 -2.39
CA SER A 155 7.01 -2.39 -1.72
C SER A 155 7.57 -3.66 -1.09
N TYR A 156 7.08 -4.06 0.08
CA TYR A 156 7.58 -5.22 0.82
C TYR A 156 6.47 -6.20 1.20
N ALA A 157 6.69 -7.49 0.96
CA ALA A 157 5.78 -8.58 1.29
C ALA A 157 6.50 -9.80 1.87
N TRP A 158 5.86 -10.46 2.85
CA TRP A 158 6.37 -11.66 3.53
C TRP A 158 5.35 -12.80 3.42
N ASP A 159 5.79 -14.04 3.63
CA ASP A 159 4.93 -15.24 3.68
C ASP A 159 4.88 -15.87 5.08
N PHE A 160 5.36 -15.17 6.11
CA PHE A 160 5.17 -15.62 7.47
C PHE A 160 3.68 -15.60 7.82
N PRO A 161 3.13 -16.60 8.54
CA PRO A 161 1.71 -16.65 8.88
C PRO A 161 1.15 -15.46 9.66
N PHE A 162 2.02 -14.64 10.28
CA PHE A 162 1.64 -13.41 10.98
C PHE A 162 1.88 -12.13 10.16
N ALA A 163 2.53 -12.24 8.99
CA ALA A 163 2.93 -11.13 8.13
C ALA A 163 2.57 -11.34 6.64
N ASP A 164 1.64 -12.23 6.34
CA ASP A 164 1.20 -12.56 4.99
C ASP A 164 0.01 -11.73 4.50
N ALA A 165 -0.63 -10.97 5.40
CA ALA A 165 -1.86 -10.24 5.13
C ALA A 165 -1.66 -8.71 5.09
N PHE A 166 -0.46 -8.25 4.73
CA PHE A 166 -0.19 -6.86 4.41
C PHE A 166 0.95 -6.70 3.39
N VAL A 167 0.92 -5.59 2.65
CA VAL A 167 2.01 -5.12 1.78
C VAL A 167 2.39 -3.72 2.24
N ILE A 168 3.67 -3.50 2.53
CA ILE A 168 4.19 -2.18 2.91
C ILE A 168 4.56 -1.40 1.65
N LEU A 169 4.29 -0.10 1.62
CA LEU A 169 4.62 0.83 0.55
C LEU A 169 5.51 1.94 1.11
N ASN A 170 6.78 1.93 0.75
CA ASN A 170 7.80 2.87 1.20
C ASN A 170 8.11 3.89 0.10
N TYR A 171 7.64 5.13 0.28
CA TYR A 171 7.82 6.22 -0.69
C TYR A 171 8.93 7.17 -0.25
N THR A 172 9.97 7.31 -1.06
CA THR A 172 10.92 8.42 -0.97
C THR A 172 10.54 9.46 -2.02
N ILE A 173 10.18 10.66 -1.55
CA ILE A 173 9.65 11.75 -2.37
C ILE A 173 10.70 12.86 -2.41
N LYS A 174 11.31 13.06 -3.58
CA LYS A 174 12.34 14.08 -3.83
C LYS A 174 11.75 15.26 -4.57
N ASN A 175 12.03 16.48 -4.10
CA ASN A 175 11.77 17.69 -4.89
C ASN A 175 12.86 17.86 -5.95
N VAL A 176 12.49 17.65 -7.21
CA VAL A 176 13.36 17.87 -8.38
C VAL A 176 13.02 19.16 -9.12
N GLY A 177 12.01 19.89 -8.64
CA GLY A 177 11.66 21.22 -9.11
C GLY A 177 12.63 22.29 -8.61
N GLY A 178 12.58 23.46 -9.25
CA GLY A 178 13.46 24.59 -8.92
C GLY A 178 12.94 25.51 -7.79
N LYS A 179 11.89 25.10 -7.07
CA LYS A 179 11.21 25.91 -6.04
C LYS A 179 11.08 25.12 -4.75
N ASN A 180 11.17 25.79 -3.62
CA ASN A 180 10.89 25.15 -2.35
C ASN A 180 9.38 24.92 -2.20
N LEU A 181 9.02 23.81 -1.56
CA LEU A 181 7.65 23.49 -1.19
C LEU A 181 7.49 23.68 0.32
N SER A 182 6.35 24.19 0.76
CA SER A 182 5.97 24.28 2.17
C SER A 182 4.60 23.66 2.41
N ASP A 183 4.32 23.32 3.66
CA ASP A 183 3.06 22.70 4.10
C ASP A 183 2.70 21.47 3.25
N ILE A 184 3.66 20.56 3.06
CA ILE A 184 3.45 19.38 2.22
C ILE A 184 2.56 18.38 2.93
N TYR A 185 1.55 17.86 2.23
CA TYR A 185 0.73 16.73 2.67
C TYR A 185 0.92 15.56 1.72
N VAL A 186 1.08 14.37 2.29
CA VAL A 186 1.25 13.13 1.54
C VAL A 186 0.13 12.18 1.90
N SER A 187 -0.57 11.67 0.90
CA SER A 187 -1.70 10.77 1.09
C SER A 187 -1.57 9.51 0.28
N LEU A 188 -2.07 8.41 0.82
CA LEU A 188 -2.47 7.25 0.03
C LEU A 188 -3.97 7.36 -0.23
N TRP A 189 -4.34 7.38 -1.51
CA TRP A 189 -5.71 7.41 -1.97
C TRP A 189 -6.05 6.08 -2.63
N ALA A 190 -7.26 5.56 -2.41
CA ALA A 190 -7.74 4.36 -3.11
C ALA A 190 -9.27 4.33 -3.24
N ASP A 191 -9.74 3.76 -4.34
CA ASP A 191 -11.08 3.20 -4.48
C ASP A 191 -11.06 1.75 -3.97
N LEU A 192 -11.28 1.61 -2.65
CA LEU A 192 -11.34 0.31 -1.99
C LEU A 192 -12.71 -0.36 -2.22
N VAL A 193 -12.67 -1.65 -2.48
CA VAL A 193 -13.86 -2.50 -2.66
C VAL A 193 -13.74 -3.75 -1.79
N VAL A 194 -14.80 -4.55 -1.70
CA VAL A 194 -14.72 -5.96 -1.28
C VAL A 194 -15.73 -6.72 -2.12
N ARG A 195 -15.28 -7.35 -3.21
CA ARG A 195 -16.17 -7.96 -4.21
C ARG A 195 -15.57 -9.19 -4.85
N ASN A 196 -16.40 -10.21 -5.09
CA ASN A 196 -15.98 -11.39 -5.81
C ASN A 196 -16.17 -11.20 -7.33
N THR A 197 -15.09 -11.03 -8.08
CA THR A 197 -15.10 -10.77 -9.53
C THR A 197 -15.52 -11.98 -10.35
N ASN A 198 -15.35 -13.21 -9.81
CA ASN A 198 -15.85 -14.44 -10.44
C ASN A 198 -17.38 -14.55 -10.42
N ILE A 199 -18.03 -13.88 -9.45
CA ILE A 199 -19.48 -13.90 -9.28
C ILE A 199 -20.12 -12.67 -9.88
N THR A 200 -19.64 -11.49 -9.49
CA THR A 200 -20.14 -10.21 -9.99
C THR A 200 -19.00 -9.49 -10.70
N PRO A 201 -19.02 -9.41 -12.04
CA PRO A 201 -17.91 -8.81 -12.76
C PRO A 201 -17.98 -7.27 -12.68
N PRO A 202 -16.83 -6.56 -12.61
CA PRO A 202 -16.79 -5.08 -12.50
C PRO A 202 -17.52 -4.33 -13.62
N ARG A 203 -17.66 -4.95 -14.78
CA ARG A 203 -18.38 -4.39 -15.94
C ARG A 203 -19.87 -4.11 -15.70
N VAL A 204 -20.46 -4.59 -14.60
CA VAL A 204 -21.83 -4.18 -14.19
C VAL A 204 -21.90 -2.71 -13.78
N GLY A 205 -20.75 -2.06 -13.56
CA GLY A 205 -20.63 -0.63 -13.27
C GLY A 205 -20.92 -0.31 -11.81
N SER A 206 -21.53 0.85 -11.57
CA SER A 206 -21.78 1.42 -10.23
C SER A 206 -22.26 0.41 -9.17
N PRO A 207 -23.21 -0.51 -9.46
CA PRO A 207 -23.65 -1.51 -8.49
C PRO A 207 -22.50 -2.34 -7.90
N PHE A 208 -21.42 -2.63 -8.63
CA PHE A 208 -20.28 -3.39 -8.12
C PHE A 208 -19.63 -2.70 -6.89
N TYR A 209 -19.50 -1.38 -6.91
CA TYR A 209 -18.69 -0.62 -5.96
C TYR A 209 -19.47 -0.14 -4.71
N GLN A 210 -20.79 -0.32 -4.69
CA GLN A 210 -21.68 0.30 -3.69
C GLN A 210 -22.01 -0.58 -2.48
N HIS A 211 -21.43 -1.78 -2.40
CA HIS A 211 -21.76 -2.77 -1.37
C HIS A 211 -20.74 -2.84 -0.23
N LYS A 212 -20.08 -1.72 0.02
CA LYS A 212 -19.03 -1.57 1.01
C LYS A 212 -19.31 -0.39 1.93
N SER A 213 -18.67 -0.38 3.10
CA SER A 213 -18.70 0.73 4.03
C SER A 213 -17.31 0.94 4.63
N ASP A 214 -17.01 2.16 5.05
CA ASP A 214 -15.67 2.55 5.48
C ASP A 214 -15.65 3.00 6.94
N GLY A 215 -14.48 2.94 7.57
CA GLY A 215 -14.23 3.39 8.93
C GLY A 215 -12.81 3.89 9.12
N TYR A 216 -12.59 4.65 10.20
CA TYR A 216 -11.29 5.20 10.56
C TYR A 216 -10.99 4.92 12.03
N VAL A 217 -9.78 4.42 12.30
CA VAL A 217 -9.25 4.16 13.64
C VAL A 217 -8.03 5.05 13.86
N ASP A 218 -8.27 6.20 14.49
CA ASP A 218 -7.26 7.24 14.70
C ASP A 218 -6.05 6.74 15.48
N SER A 219 -6.27 5.94 16.53
CA SER A 219 -5.19 5.35 17.36
C SER A 219 -4.27 4.41 16.59
N LEU A 220 -4.74 3.86 15.46
CA LEU A 220 -3.95 3.01 14.57
C LEU A 220 -3.48 3.74 13.32
N ARG A 221 -3.86 5.01 13.12
CA ARG A 221 -3.59 5.77 11.89
C ARG A 221 -4.04 5.00 10.64
N MET A 222 -5.22 4.41 10.72
CA MET A 222 -5.70 3.41 9.76
C MET A 222 -7.13 3.70 9.33
N VAL A 223 -7.34 3.69 8.03
CA VAL A 223 -8.65 3.68 7.40
C VAL A 223 -8.92 2.27 6.86
N TYR A 224 -10.17 1.84 6.90
CA TYR A 224 -10.57 0.51 6.43
C TYR A 224 -11.92 0.55 5.72
N THR A 225 -12.10 -0.42 4.84
CA THR A 225 -13.31 -0.75 4.11
C THR A 225 -13.71 -2.17 4.48
N PHE A 226 -15.00 -2.45 4.56
CA PHE A 226 -15.52 -3.79 4.77
C PHE A 226 -16.70 -4.10 3.86
N ASP A 227 -16.88 -5.39 3.58
CA ASP A 227 -18.07 -5.88 2.89
C ASP A 227 -19.32 -5.58 3.73
N TYR A 228 -20.26 -4.83 3.16
CA TYR A 228 -21.52 -4.51 3.81
C TYR A 228 -22.61 -5.54 3.43
N ASP A 229 -22.83 -5.74 2.14
CA ASP A 229 -23.88 -6.62 1.58
C ASP A 229 -23.54 -7.15 0.17
N GLY A 230 -22.26 -7.32 -0.14
CA GLY A 230 -21.68 -7.54 -1.46
C GLY A 230 -22.18 -8.74 -2.24
N ASP A 231 -21.52 -9.89 -2.03
CA ASP A 231 -21.81 -11.14 -2.75
C ASP A 231 -22.26 -12.22 -1.73
N PRO A 232 -23.54 -12.20 -1.30
CA PRO A 232 -24.06 -13.19 -0.36
C PRO A 232 -23.79 -14.63 -0.82
N GLY A 233 -23.28 -15.47 0.08
CA GLY A 233 -22.80 -16.82 -0.18
C GLY A 233 -21.32 -16.93 -0.54
N PHE A 234 -20.68 -15.83 -0.96
CA PHE A 234 -19.33 -15.81 -1.52
C PHE A 234 -18.37 -14.89 -0.76
N THR A 235 -18.89 -13.92 -0.03
CA THR A 235 -18.14 -13.04 0.88
C THR A 235 -18.67 -13.11 2.33
N ASP A 236 -19.48 -14.12 2.68
CA ASP A 236 -20.26 -14.23 3.94
C ASP A 236 -19.45 -14.34 5.24
N ARG A 237 -18.14 -14.58 5.15
CA ARG A 237 -17.25 -14.50 6.32
C ARG A 237 -16.75 -13.09 6.59
N GLY A 238 -17.16 -12.13 5.77
CA GLY A 238 -16.76 -10.73 5.76
C GLY A 238 -15.26 -10.54 5.59
N LEU A 239 -14.88 -9.53 4.81
CA LEU A 239 -13.47 -9.18 4.62
C LEU A 239 -13.29 -7.68 4.83
N TYR A 240 -12.04 -7.33 5.14
CA TYR A 240 -11.55 -5.98 5.32
C TYR A 240 -10.44 -5.70 4.32
N ALA A 241 -10.42 -4.48 3.81
CA ALA A 241 -9.27 -3.83 3.19
C ALA A 241 -8.92 -2.61 4.04
N ALA A 242 -7.65 -2.30 4.23
CA ALA A 242 -7.24 -1.13 5.00
C ALA A 242 -5.98 -0.50 4.47
N MET A 243 -5.88 0.81 4.65
CA MET A 243 -4.66 1.58 4.47
C MET A 243 -4.22 2.11 5.82
N LYS A 244 -2.94 1.96 6.15
CA LYS A 244 -2.36 2.43 7.42
C LYS A 244 -1.12 3.25 7.18
N HIS A 245 -0.99 4.39 7.86
CA HIS A 245 0.23 5.17 7.89
C HIS A 245 1.16 4.64 9.00
N LEU A 246 2.29 4.05 8.61
CA LEU A 246 3.23 3.43 9.54
C LEU A 246 4.16 4.46 10.16
N GLY A 247 4.68 5.38 9.34
CA GLY A 247 5.55 6.47 9.77
C GLY A 247 6.14 7.25 8.60
N ALA A 248 7.01 8.21 8.93
CA ALA A 248 7.68 9.05 7.97
C ALA A 248 9.02 9.55 8.53
N THR A 249 9.93 9.89 7.62
CA THR A 249 11.17 10.61 7.94
C THR A 249 11.09 12.00 7.30
N PRO A 250 10.83 13.07 8.08
CA PRO A 250 10.78 14.42 7.56
C PRO A 250 12.21 14.97 7.33
N GLN A 251 12.31 16.19 6.81
CA GLN A 251 13.58 16.93 6.79
C GLN A 251 14.15 17.09 8.21
N ALA A 252 15.47 17.08 8.36
CA ALA A 252 16.13 17.10 9.68
C ALA A 252 15.75 18.30 10.57
N ASN A 253 15.33 19.43 9.98
CA ASN A 253 14.92 20.64 10.66
C ASN A 253 13.38 20.84 10.72
N ASP A 254 12.61 19.78 10.42
CA ASP A 254 11.16 19.83 10.45
C ASP A 254 10.63 19.75 11.89
N SER A 255 10.22 20.91 12.40
CA SER A 255 9.58 21.05 13.71
C SER A 255 8.06 20.93 13.67
N SER A 256 7.46 20.84 12.48
CA SER A 256 6.01 20.85 12.26
C SER A 256 5.45 19.43 12.18
N TYR A 257 6.18 18.52 11.54
CA TYR A 257 5.74 17.15 11.35
C TYR A 257 5.47 16.44 12.68
N ARG A 258 4.36 15.71 12.74
CA ARG A 258 3.99 14.82 13.83
C ARG A 258 3.58 13.50 13.23
N VAL A 259 3.95 12.41 13.87
CA VAL A 259 3.56 11.05 13.48
C VAL A 259 2.06 10.87 13.74
N ARG A 260 1.23 11.31 12.79
CA ARG A 260 -0.23 11.33 12.81
C ARG A 260 -0.77 11.14 11.40
N SER A 261 -2.06 10.83 11.32
CA SER A 261 -2.79 10.82 10.06
C SER A 261 -4.14 11.53 10.19
N SER A 262 -4.70 11.91 9.05
CA SER A 262 -6.07 12.38 8.89
C SER A 262 -6.79 11.51 7.87
N TYR A 263 -8.11 11.42 8.01
CA TYR A 263 -8.99 10.72 7.06
C TYR A 263 -9.88 11.73 6.33
N ASN A 264 -9.94 11.58 5.01
CA ASN A 264 -10.94 12.24 4.17
C ASN A 264 -11.54 11.22 3.20
N ALA A 265 -12.77 11.49 2.77
CA ALA A 265 -13.46 10.69 1.78
C ALA A 265 -14.51 11.50 1.04
N TRP A 266 -14.94 10.98 -0.09
CA TRP A 266 -16.03 11.53 -0.88
C TRP A 266 -16.76 10.43 -1.64
N LEU A 267 -17.99 10.71 -2.07
CA LEU A 267 -18.71 9.79 -2.95
C LEU A 267 -18.16 9.89 -4.37
N PHE A 268 -18.02 8.74 -5.03
CA PHE A 268 -17.53 8.65 -6.41
C PHE A 268 -18.18 9.69 -7.33
N ARG A 269 -17.38 10.62 -7.84
CA ARG A 269 -17.77 11.69 -8.77
C ARG A 269 -18.98 12.53 -8.34
N ASP A 270 -19.28 12.59 -7.05
CA ASP A 270 -20.31 13.48 -6.53
C ASP A 270 -19.77 14.92 -6.49
N ALA A 271 -20.41 15.85 -7.17
CA ALA A 271 -20.05 17.28 -7.12
C ALA A 271 -21.09 18.12 -6.38
N SER A 272 -22.09 17.47 -5.79
CA SER A 272 -23.27 18.11 -5.20
C SER A 272 -23.25 18.12 -3.67
N ASP A 273 -22.63 17.12 -3.04
CA ASP A 273 -22.56 17.05 -1.59
C ASP A 273 -21.49 18.00 -1.03
N PRO A 274 -21.83 19.01 -0.21
CA PRO A 274 -20.86 20.01 0.24
C PRO A 274 -19.76 19.46 1.16
N LEU A 275 -19.93 18.25 1.72
CA LEU A 275 -18.96 17.61 2.60
C LEU A 275 -18.21 16.48 1.87
N LEU A 276 -18.96 15.67 1.12
CA LEU A 276 -18.49 14.46 0.44
C LEU A 276 -18.37 14.62 -1.08
N PHE A 277 -18.13 15.84 -1.57
CA PHE A 277 -17.84 16.06 -2.99
C PHE A 277 -16.43 15.56 -3.39
N SER A 278 -16.33 15.10 -4.62
CA SER A 278 -15.11 14.79 -5.34
C SER A 278 -14.38 16.08 -5.74
N PRO A 279 -13.13 16.29 -5.29
CA PRO A 279 -12.38 17.51 -5.59
C PRO A 279 -12.03 17.59 -7.09
N GLN A 280 -12.17 18.77 -7.70
CA GLN A 280 -11.95 18.99 -9.13
C GLN A 280 -10.72 19.85 -9.45
N THR A 281 -10.17 20.55 -8.46
CA THR A 281 -9.02 21.44 -8.61
C THR A 281 -7.92 21.14 -7.60
N ASP A 282 -6.68 21.59 -7.84
CA ASP A 282 -5.58 21.45 -6.88
C ASP A 282 -5.87 22.09 -5.53
N ILE A 283 -6.60 23.21 -5.52
CA ILE A 283 -7.00 23.86 -4.28
C ILE A 283 -7.93 22.93 -3.49
N GLU A 284 -8.92 22.32 -4.14
CA GLU A 284 -9.84 21.38 -3.49
C GLU A 284 -9.16 20.08 -3.09
N ASN A 285 -8.28 19.53 -3.95
CA ASN A 285 -7.47 18.36 -3.66
C ASN A 285 -6.62 18.60 -2.39
N TYR A 286 -5.94 19.75 -2.34
CA TYR A 286 -5.09 20.14 -1.22
C TYR A 286 -5.90 20.33 0.07
N GLU A 287 -7.09 20.92 -0.04
CA GLU A 287 -8.01 21.04 1.11
C GLU A 287 -8.49 19.68 1.62
N LYS A 288 -8.74 18.70 0.74
CA LYS A 288 -9.06 17.31 1.16
C LYS A 288 -7.92 16.64 1.91
N GLN A 289 -6.66 16.91 1.53
CA GLN A 289 -5.49 16.43 2.26
C GLN A 289 -5.33 17.14 3.62
N ARG A 290 -5.49 18.47 3.62
CA ARG A 290 -5.24 19.35 4.78
C ARG A 290 -6.30 19.24 5.86
N VAL A 291 -7.57 19.15 5.49
CA VAL A 291 -8.71 19.21 6.42
C VAL A 291 -9.32 17.81 6.55
N PRO A 292 -9.21 17.14 7.72
CA PRO A 292 -9.89 15.87 7.94
C PRO A 292 -11.41 16.04 7.89
N LEU A 293 -12.12 14.98 7.54
CA LEU A 293 -13.55 14.89 7.82
C LEU A 293 -13.78 14.94 9.33
N ASP A 294 -14.85 15.62 9.74
CA ASP A 294 -15.21 15.65 11.14
C ASP A 294 -15.68 14.25 11.61
N PRO A 295 -15.39 13.86 12.86
CA PRO A 295 -15.77 12.53 13.38
C PRO A 295 -17.27 12.24 13.31
N GLN A 296 -18.12 13.27 13.38
CA GLN A 296 -19.56 13.11 13.33
C GLN A 296 -20.03 12.76 11.91
N THR A 297 -19.46 13.39 10.88
CA THR A 297 -19.68 13.01 9.48
C THR A 297 -19.23 11.58 9.22
N ILE A 298 -18.05 11.20 9.69
CA ILE A 298 -17.58 9.81 9.56
C ILE A 298 -18.58 8.85 10.20
N ALA A 299 -19.04 9.13 11.43
CA ALA A 299 -19.95 8.26 12.17
C ALA A 299 -21.38 8.19 11.60
N THR A 300 -21.87 9.25 10.95
CA THR A 300 -23.28 9.34 10.52
C THR A 300 -23.49 9.18 9.02
N ARG A 301 -22.46 9.44 8.21
CA ARG A 301 -22.56 9.47 6.74
C ARG A 301 -21.76 8.38 6.04
N ILE A 302 -20.74 7.82 6.71
CA ILE A 302 -19.81 6.85 6.12
C ILE A 302 -19.91 5.51 6.84
N LYS A 303 -19.58 5.49 8.14
CA LYS A 303 -19.50 4.24 8.91
C LYS A 303 -20.88 3.60 9.05
N GLY A 304 -20.99 2.36 8.58
CA GLY A 304 -22.25 1.62 8.57
C GLY A 304 -23.25 2.12 7.51
N GLN A 305 -22.84 3.02 6.61
CA GLN A 305 -23.59 3.39 5.41
C GLN A 305 -22.94 2.72 4.21
N LYS A 306 -23.76 2.15 3.33
CA LYS A 306 -23.28 1.57 2.08
C LYS A 306 -23.02 2.67 1.05
N GLY A 307 -21.91 2.58 0.33
CA GLY A 307 -21.61 3.54 -0.73
C GLY A 307 -20.21 3.36 -1.32
N ASN A 308 -20.02 3.90 -2.52
CA ASN A 308 -18.69 3.97 -3.12
C ASN A 308 -17.95 5.22 -2.63
N PHE A 309 -17.27 5.08 -1.49
CA PHE A 309 -16.48 6.12 -0.86
C PHE A 309 -15.02 6.07 -1.33
N MET A 310 -14.57 7.12 -2.00
CA MET A 310 -13.18 7.32 -2.37
C MET A 310 -12.39 7.64 -1.10
N THR A 311 -11.41 6.81 -0.78
CA THR A 311 -10.78 6.79 0.54
C THR A 311 -9.42 7.47 0.50
N MET A 312 -9.16 8.42 1.41
CA MET A 312 -7.87 9.13 1.51
C MET A 312 -7.33 9.11 2.94
N LEU A 313 -6.12 8.57 3.11
CA LEU A 313 -5.36 8.64 4.35
C LEU A 313 -4.16 9.57 4.17
N THR A 314 -4.09 10.65 4.95
CA THR A 314 -3.09 11.70 4.78
C THR A 314 -2.17 11.80 6.00
N THR A 315 -0.89 12.11 5.80
CA THR A 315 0.04 12.58 6.83
C THR A 315 0.67 13.91 6.44
N GLY A 316 1.08 14.70 7.45
CA GLY A 316 1.58 16.05 7.29
C GLY A 316 0.96 17.03 8.32
N PRO A 317 1.23 18.34 8.19
CA PRO A 317 2.12 18.93 7.19
C PRO A 317 3.59 18.60 7.47
N PHE A 318 4.36 18.35 6.40
CA PHE A 318 5.80 18.54 6.42
C PHE A 318 6.08 20.02 6.18
N LYS A 319 6.95 20.60 6.99
CA LYS A 319 7.17 22.05 7.01
C LYS A 319 7.68 22.57 5.68
N GLN A 320 8.68 21.89 5.13
CA GLN A 320 9.35 22.31 3.91
C GLN A 320 9.99 21.13 3.17
N LEU A 321 10.16 21.28 1.86
CA LEU A 321 10.93 20.39 1.01
C LEU A 321 11.69 21.24 -0.02
N ALA A 322 12.96 21.50 0.28
CA ALA A 322 13.83 22.27 -0.60
C ALA A 322 14.16 21.49 -1.88
N PRO A 323 14.55 22.17 -2.97
CA PRO A 323 15.10 21.51 -4.15
C PRO A 323 16.21 20.52 -3.77
N ASP A 324 16.24 19.39 -4.46
CA ASP A 324 17.15 18.28 -4.26
C ASP A 324 17.07 17.54 -2.92
N SER A 325 16.12 17.91 -2.06
CA SER A 325 15.89 17.27 -0.78
C SER A 325 14.74 16.24 -0.87
N SER A 326 14.72 15.28 0.05
CA SER A 326 13.71 14.22 0.09
C SER A 326 13.05 14.06 1.46
N ILE A 327 11.76 13.75 1.47
CA ILE A 327 11.08 13.16 2.63
C ILE A 327 10.75 11.70 2.33
N ASN A 328 10.52 10.94 3.39
CA ASN A 328 10.10 9.55 3.29
C ASN A 328 8.75 9.37 3.99
N VAL A 329 7.81 8.63 3.39
CA VAL A 329 6.50 8.31 3.96
C VAL A 329 6.16 6.85 3.68
N VAL A 330 5.72 6.13 4.71
CA VAL A 330 5.45 4.69 4.62
C VAL A 330 4.01 4.38 4.98
N PHE A 331 3.34 3.69 4.06
CA PHE A 331 1.99 3.16 4.24
C PHE A 331 1.99 1.62 4.23
N ALA A 332 0.90 1.00 4.63
CA ALA A 332 0.61 -0.41 4.38
C ALA A 332 -0.80 -0.56 3.81
N VAL A 333 -0.96 -1.47 2.86
CA VAL A 333 -2.24 -2.06 2.48
C VAL A 333 -2.39 -3.36 3.27
N ILE A 334 -3.50 -3.51 3.99
CA ILE A 334 -3.74 -4.61 4.91
C ILE A 334 -5.09 -5.25 4.56
N CYS A 335 -5.14 -6.58 4.49
CA CYS A 335 -6.37 -7.32 4.35
C CYS A 335 -6.62 -8.18 5.59
N ALA A 336 -7.88 -8.52 5.85
CA ALA A 336 -8.23 -9.45 6.92
C ALA A 336 -9.62 -10.05 6.69
N SER A 337 -9.84 -11.27 7.18
CA SER A 337 -11.20 -11.79 7.34
C SER A 337 -11.82 -11.27 8.63
N LYS A 338 -13.14 -11.11 8.69
CA LYS A 338 -13.80 -10.82 9.98
C LYS A 338 -13.52 -11.94 10.97
N PHE A 339 -13.35 -11.56 12.22
CA PHE A 339 -13.27 -12.51 13.31
C PHE A 339 -14.67 -12.84 13.83
N GLY A 340 -14.93 -14.11 14.11
CA GLY A 340 -16.23 -14.59 14.59
C GLY A 340 -17.24 -14.84 13.47
N GLU A 341 -18.53 -14.74 13.82
CA GLU A 341 -19.67 -15.10 12.94
C GLU A 341 -20.63 -13.91 12.71
N ASP A 342 -20.15 -12.69 12.96
CA ASP A 342 -20.90 -11.46 12.68
C ASP A 342 -21.25 -11.37 11.19
N ALA A 343 -22.51 -11.04 10.88
CA ALA A 343 -22.93 -10.78 9.49
C ALA A 343 -22.12 -9.63 8.86
N ASN A 344 -21.94 -9.65 7.53
CA ASN A 344 -21.05 -8.71 6.80
C ASN A 344 -21.25 -7.23 7.19
N PHE A 345 -22.50 -6.75 7.21
CA PHE A 345 -22.82 -5.36 7.58
C PHE A 345 -22.45 -4.96 9.02
N ARG A 346 -22.13 -5.90 9.91
CA ARG A 346 -21.74 -5.63 11.29
C ARG A 346 -20.25 -5.35 11.40
N ASP A 347 -19.89 -4.16 11.88
CA ASP A 347 -18.51 -3.74 12.15
C ASP A 347 -18.28 -3.54 13.65
N THR A 348 -18.27 -4.64 14.40
CA THR A 348 -18.02 -4.65 15.85
C THR A 348 -16.52 -4.65 16.15
N GLU A 349 -16.12 -4.29 17.38
CA GLU A 349 -14.71 -4.44 17.80
C GLU A 349 -14.26 -5.91 17.79
N GLN A 350 -15.17 -6.84 18.07
CA GLN A 350 -14.89 -8.28 17.96
C GLN A 350 -14.56 -8.65 16.51
N SER A 351 -15.37 -8.19 15.54
CA SER A 351 -15.16 -8.54 14.13
C SER A 351 -13.83 -8.01 13.56
N LYS A 352 -13.26 -6.96 14.14
CA LYS A 352 -12.00 -6.31 13.69
C LYS A 352 -10.73 -6.93 14.28
N GLN A 353 -10.81 -7.96 15.12
CA GLN A 353 -9.62 -8.51 15.79
C GLN A 353 -8.51 -8.94 14.83
N ASN A 354 -8.85 -9.62 13.73
CA ASN A 354 -7.87 -10.02 12.72
C ASN A 354 -7.26 -8.79 12.02
N LEU A 355 -8.10 -7.79 11.67
CA LEU A 355 -7.62 -6.54 11.06
C LEU A 355 -6.64 -5.82 11.99
N TYR A 356 -6.95 -5.71 13.28
CA TYR A 356 -6.06 -5.08 14.26
C TYR A 356 -4.77 -5.88 14.48
N THR A 357 -4.84 -7.20 14.40
CA THR A 357 -3.66 -8.08 14.48
C THR A 357 -2.75 -7.86 13.29
N ASN A 358 -3.28 -7.85 12.06
CA ASN A 358 -2.49 -7.61 10.85
C ASN A 358 -1.93 -6.18 10.82
N ALA A 359 -2.71 -5.19 11.27
CA ALA A 359 -2.25 -3.81 11.42
C ALA A 359 -1.14 -3.66 12.47
N PHE A 360 -1.19 -4.43 13.56
CA PHE A 360 -0.12 -4.49 14.55
C PHE A 360 1.16 -5.03 13.92
N TRP A 361 1.09 -6.17 13.22
CA TRP A 361 2.27 -6.75 12.58
C TRP A 361 2.86 -5.89 11.46
N ALA A 362 2.04 -5.19 10.68
CA ALA A 362 2.53 -4.21 9.71
C ALA A 362 3.32 -3.07 10.39
N GLN A 363 2.87 -2.61 11.56
CA GLN A 363 3.61 -1.61 12.34
C GLN A 363 4.89 -2.19 12.92
N THR A 364 4.85 -3.40 13.46
CA THR A 364 6.02 -4.10 14.01
C THR A 364 7.10 -4.28 12.94
N ALA A 365 6.70 -4.71 11.74
CA ALA A 365 7.61 -4.80 10.60
C ALA A 365 8.28 -3.44 10.34
N TYR A 366 7.51 -2.37 10.12
CA TYR A 366 8.08 -1.04 9.86
C TYR A 366 8.98 -0.51 10.99
N ASN A 367 8.60 -0.75 12.24
CA ASN A 367 9.37 -0.32 13.40
C ASN A 367 10.73 -1.03 13.44
N GLY A 368 10.75 -2.34 13.17
CA GLY A 368 11.96 -3.15 13.32
C GLY A 368 12.52 -3.01 14.74
N GLU A 369 13.71 -2.45 14.85
CA GLU A 369 14.38 -2.17 16.13
C GLU A 369 13.75 -1.02 16.92
N ASP A 370 12.99 -0.11 16.28
CA ASP A 370 12.35 1.05 16.91
C ASP A 370 11.13 0.63 17.76
N ARG A 371 11.37 0.06 18.94
CA ARG A 371 10.32 -0.59 19.74
C ARG A 371 9.28 0.39 20.22
N ASN A 372 9.64 1.66 20.40
CA ASN A 372 8.72 2.70 20.84
C ASN A 372 8.22 3.62 19.71
N GLY A 373 8.70 3.44 18.48
CA GLY A 373 8.26 4.17 17.29
C GLY A 373 8.66 5.65 17.30
N ASN A 374 9.75 6.02 17.97
CA ASN A 374 10.19 7.42 18.13
C ASN A 374 11.17 7.88 17.04
N ASN A 375 11.50 7.01 16.06
CA ASN A 375 12.46 7.21 14.99
C ASN A 375 13.90 7.47 15.46
N LYS A 376 14.29 6.91 16.61
CA LYS A 376 15.65 6.97 17.15
C LYS A 376 16.06 5.59 17.62
N LEU A 377 17.35 5.31 17.50
CA LEU A 377 17.96 4.13 18.09
C LEU A 377 18.17 4.35 19.59
N ASP A 378 17.35 3.75 20.43
CA ASP A 378 17.48 3.82 21.88
C ASP A 378 18.41 2.73 22.45
N PRO A 379 18.96 2.91 23.66
CA PRO A 379 19.83 1.90 24.27
C PRO A 379 19.15 0.53 24.39
N GLY A 380 19.75 -0.49 23.75
CA GLY A 380 19.26 -1.87 23.75
C GLY A 380 18.31 -2.21 22.60
N GLU A 381 18.07 -1.28 21.68
CA GLU A 381 17.37 -1.52 20.42
C GLU A 381 18.31 -1.99 19.30
N ASP A 382 19.59 -1.60 19.34
CA ASP A 382 20.64 -1.99 18.39
C ASP A 382 21.06 -3.46 18.59
N ILE A 383 20.44 -4.36 17.83
CA ILE A 383 20.59 -5.81 17.96
C ILE A 383 21.91 -6.27 17.35
N ASP A 384 22.23 -5.76 16.15
CA ASP A 384 23.39 -6.19 15.37
C ASP A 384 24.68 -5.38 15.69
N ARG A 385 24.54 -4.28 16.44
CA ARG A 385 25.60 -3.40 16.94
C ARG A 385 26.27 -2.58 15.85
N ASP A 386 25.55 -2.22 14.80
CA ASP A 386 26.05 -1.38 13.72
C ASP A 386 25.85 0.14 13.98
N GLY A 387 25.10 0.48 15.02
CA GLY A 387 24.82 1.85 15.43
C GLY A 387 23.79 2.58 14.56
N LYS A 388 23.02 1.84 13.74
CA LYS A 388 21.91 2.34 12.93
C LYS A 388 20.60 1.72 13.40
N LEU A 389 19.50 2.38 13.03
CA LEU A 389 18.16 1.90 13.34
C LEU A 389 17.65 1.07 12.17
N ASP A 390 17.52 -0.24 12.37
CA ASP A 390 17.02 -1.13 11.34
C ASP A 390 15.50 -1.24 11.35
N ARG A 391 14.91 -1.09 10.16
CA ARG A 391 13.47 -1.23 9.91
C ARG A 391 13.20 -2.50 9.13
N TYR A 392 11.94 -2.92 9.10
CA TYR A 392 11.47 -4.08 8.34
C TYR A 392 12.01 -5.43 8.86
N VAL A 393 12.38 -5.44 10.15
CA VAL A 393 12.84 -6.63 10.85
C VAL A 393 11.64 -7.32 11.49
N LEU A 394 11.43 -8.59 11.12
CA LEU A 394 10.42 -9.46 11.70
C LEU A 394 11.06 -10.67 12.37
N PRO A 395 10.36 -11.34 13.31
CA PRO A 395 10.81 -12.62 13.81
C PRO A 395 10.99 -13.57 12.62
N THR A 396 12.15 -14.20 12.52
CA THR A 396 12.41 -15.16 11.44
C THR A 396 12.21 -16.57 11.99
N PRO A 397 11.49 -17.45 11.27
CA PRO A 397 11.45 -18.85 11.64
C PRO A 397 12.85 -19.45 11.51
N PRO A 398 13.11 -20.57 12.20
CA PRO A 398 14.38 -21.29 12.07
C PRO A 398 14.72 -21.57 10.62
N THR A 399 15.99 -21.38 10.27
CA THR A 399 16.53 -21.67 8.93
C THR A 399 16.07 -23.05 8.46
N MET A 400 15.36 -23.12 7.34
CA MET A 400 14.88 -24.40 6.81
C MET A 400 16.08 -25.33 6.54
N PRO A 401 16.06 -26.58 7.03
CA PRO A 401 17.18 -27.48 6.84
C PRO A 401 17.18 -27.98 5.39
N ARG A 402 18.37 -28.28 4.85
CA ARG A 402 18.45 -28.87 3.51
C ARG A 402 17.96 -30.30 3.55
N VAL A 403 16.82 -30.57 2.93
CA VAL A 403 16.20 -31.90 2.91
C VAL A 403 16.62 -32.70 1.67
N LYS A 404 16.93 -33.97 1.87
CA LYS A 404 17.14 -34.98 0.82
C LYS A 404 16.19 -36.14 1.03
N ILE A 405 15.39 -36.45 0.01
CA ILE A 405 14.47 -37.60 0.03
C ILE A 405 15.04 -38.69 -0.87
N VAL A 406 15.18 -39.91 -0.34
CA VAL A 406 15.62 -41.09 -1.08
C VAL A 406 14.46 -42.09 -1.12
N PRO A 407 13.85 -42.33 -2.30
CA PRO A 407 12.78 -43.31 -2.42
C PRO A 407 13.30 -44.74 -2.35
N ALA A 408 12.55 -45.63 -1.72
CA ALA A 408 12.78 -47.08 -1.66
C ALA A 408 11.45 -47.84 -1.75
N ASP A 409 11.48 -49.19 -1.71
CA ASP A 409 10.26 -50.00 -1.90
C ASP A 409 9.26 -49.75 -0.76
N ARG A 410 8.16 -49.07 -1.10
CA ARG A 410 7.09 -48.67 -0.17
C ARG A 410 7.55 -47.82 1.02
N GLU A 411 8.73 -47.19 0.91
CA GLU A 411 9.28 -46.32 1.95
C GLU A 411 10.01 -45.12 1.32
N ALA A 412 10.17 -44.04 2.09
CA ALA A 412 11.00 -42.90 1.72
C ALA A 412 11.87 -42.51 2.90
N ALA A 413 13.19 -42.49 2.70
CA ALA A 413 14.15 -42.00 3.70
C ALA A 413 14.35 -40.50 3.52
N ILE A 414 14.04 -39.73 4.56
CA ILE A 414 14.18 -38.28 4.57
C ILE A 414 15.40 -37.94 5.44
N TYR A 415 16.36 -37.22 4.87
CA TYR A 415 17.55 -36.70 5.54
C TYR A 415 17.49 -35.19 5.57
N TRP A 416 17.98 -34.56 6.64
CA TRP A 416 18.10 -33.11 6.73
C TRP A 416 19.38 -32.70 7.47
N ASP A 417 19.90 -31.51 7.18
CA ASP A 417 21.03 -30.95 7.92
C ASP A 417 20.58 -30.21 9.18
N ARG A 418 21.54 -29.78 10.01
CA ARG A 418 21.28 -29.14 11.32
C ARG A 418 21.01 -27.64 11.24
N SER A 419 20.80 -27.09 10.04
CA SER A 419 20.70 -25.63 9.86
C SER A 419 19.58 -25.02 10.72
N ALA A 420 18.45 -25.73 10.85
CA ALA A 420 17.36 -25.31 11.73
C ALA A 420 17.75 -25.27 13.22
N GLU A 421 18.53 -26.24 13.70
CA GLU A 421 18.97 -26.34 15.10
C GLU A 421 20.03 -25.30 15.49
N GLU A 422 20.69 -24.73 14.49
CA GLU A 422 21.72 -23.70 14.63
C GLU A 422 21.21 -22.30 14.35
N SER A 423 19.96 -22.17 13.88
CA SER A 423 19.31 -20.90 13.62
C SER A 423 19.15 -20.08 14.90
N VAL A 424 19.36 -18.77 14.77
CA VAL A 424 19.28 -17.79 15.84
C VAL A 424 18.28 -16.75 15.39
N ASP A 425 17.21 -16.57 16.17
CA ASP A 425 16.22 -15.54 15.90
C ASP A 425 16.90 -14.17 16.05
N PHE A 426 16.80 -13.37 14.99
CA PHE A 426 17.43 -12.07 14.91
C PHE A 426 16.94 -11.15 16.04
N ILE A 427 15.63 -11.17 16.37
CA ILE A 427 15.06 -10.25 17.36
C ILE A 427 15.53 -10.56 18.80
N SER A 428 15.60 -11.84 19.16
CA SER A 428 15.93 -12.28 20.52
C SER A 428 17.41 -12.58 20.72
N GLY A 429 18.18 -12.77 19.64
CA GLY A 429 19.56 -13.21 19.66
C GLY A 429 19.76 -14.62 20.25
N LYS A 430 18.68 -15.44 20.30
CA LYS A 430 18.68 -16.79 20.86
C LYS A 430 18.39 -17.82 19.79
N LYS A 431 18.84 -19.06 20.03
CA LYS A 431 18.43 -20.19 19.19
C LYS A 431 16.92 -20.34 19.19
N ASP A 432 16.33 -20.39 18.01
CA ASP A 432 14.89 -20.33 17.74
C ASP A 432 14.26 -21.73 17.55
N PHE A 433 15.09 -22.77 17.43
CA PHE A 433 14.63 -24.14 17.21
C PHE A 433 13.83 -24.71 18.39
N GLU A 434 12.53 -24.90 18.19
CA GLU A 434 11.62 -25.47 19.20
C GLU A 434 11.40 -27.00 19.08
N GLY A 435 12.10 -27.66 18.16
CA GLY A 435 11.98 -29.11 17.92
C GLY A 435 11.38 -29.45 16.56
N TYR A 436 11.45 -30.73 16.20
CA TYR A 436 10.83 -31.26 14.99
C TYR A 436 9.34 -31.48 15.24
N ARG A 437 8.46 -30.85 14.44
CA ARG A 437 7.00 -31.04 14.51
C ARG A 437 6.46 -31.64 13.23
#